data_AF-A0A2B7YHE1-F1
#
_entry.id   AF-A0A2B7YHE1-F1
#
_cell.length_a   1.000
_cell.length_b   1.000
_cell.length_c   1.000
_cell.angle_alpha   90.00
_cell.angle_beta   90.00
_cell.angle_gamma   90.00
#
_symmetry.space_group_name_H-M   'P 1'
#
loop_
_entity.id
_entity.type
_entity.pdbx_description
1 polymer ?
#
loop_
_entity_poly.entity_id
_entity_poly.type
_entity_poly.pdbx_seq_one_letter_code
_entity_poly.pdbx_strand_id
1 'polypeptide(L)'
;MKIVGWIISGIIGLLIVVLLMNGFGFFNEKVNYTYQKAIDNVSYERLKKVEDTARAMIATYKSDKLTYEAYKNTDVELATQAKIRANRTAVAYNEYILKNSFQWKGNIPSDIYNQLEIIE
;
A
#
# COMPACT_ATOMS: atom_id res chain seq x y z
N MET A 1 19.47 -60.09 27.22
CA MET A 1 18.16 -59.56 26.79
C MET A 1 17.89 -58.13 27.30
N LYS A 2 18.15 -57.78 28.56
CA LYS A 2 17.84 -56.43 29.11
C LYS A 2 18.60 -55.28 28.43
N ILE A 3 19.89 -55.43 28.15
CA ILE A 3 20.74 -54.39 27.52
C ILE A 3 20.27 -54.06 26.09
N VAL A 4 19.90 -55.08 25.31
CA VAL A 4 19.39 -54.90 23.95
C VAL A 4 18.06 -54.14 23.94
N GLY A 5 17.17 -54.40 24.91
CA GLY A 5 15.92 -53.65 25.05
C GLY A 5 16.12 -52.17 25.40
N TRP A 6 17.14 -51.84 26.20
CA TRP A 6 17.48 -50.45 26.53
C TRP A 6 18.04 -49.69 25.34
N ILE A 7 18.87 -50.35 24.52
CA ILE A 7 19.41 -49.77 23.29
C ILE A 7 18.28 -49.47 22.29
N ILE A 8 17.34 -50.41 22.10
CA ILE A 8 16.20 -50.21 21.20
C ILE A 8 15.29 -49.07 21.69
N SER A 9 15.00 -49.00 22.99
CA SER A 9 14.23 -47.91 23.58
C SER A 9 14.90 -46.55 23.38
N GLY A 10 16.22 -46.48 23.55
CA GLY A 10 17.00 -45.26 23.31
C GLY A 10 16.94 -44.79 21.85
N ILE A 11 17.03 -45.72 20.89
CA ILE A 11 16.92 -45.41 19.46
C ILE A 11 15.52 -44.90 19.10
N ILE A 12 14.48 -45.52 19.65
CA ILE A 12 13.08 -45.09 19.44
C ILE A 12 12.85 -43.69 20.03
N GLY A 13 13.36 -43.43 21.24
CA GLY A 13 13.30 -42.11 21.85
C GLY A 13 13.97 -41.02 21.01
N LEU A 14 15.15 -41.33 20.45
CA LEU A 14 15.88 -40.40 19.58
C LEU A 14 15.12 -40.11 18.27
N LEU A 15 14.51 -41.13 17.67
CA LEU A 15 13.67 -40.99 16.47
C LEU A 15 12.45 -40.10 16.71
N ILE A 16 11.79 -40.22 17.88
CA ILE A 16 10.65 -39.37 18.25
C ILE A 16 11.09 -37.90 18.39
N VAL A 17 12.24 -37.64 19.01
CA VAL A 17 12.77 -36.27 19.15
C VAL A 17 13.06 -35.66 17.77
N VAL A 18 13.66 -36.41 16.85
CA VAL A 18 13.94 -35.93 15.48
C VAL A 18 12.64 -35.65 14.71
N LEU A 19 11.61 -36.50 14.86
CA LEU A 19 10.31 -36.27 14.22
C LEU A 19 9.59 -35.04 14.77
N LEU A 20 9.66 -34.81 16.08
CA LEU A 20 9.09 -33.61 16.71
C LEU A 20 9.82 -32.35 16.25
N MET A 21 11.16 -32.35 16.20
CA MET A 21 11.94 -31.21 15.71
C MET A 21 11.60 -30.83 14.26
N ASN A 22 11.45 -31.82 13.38
CA ASN A 22 11.07 -31.58 11.99
C ASN A 22 9.59 -31.15 11.85
N GLY A 23 8.69 -31.71 12.66
CA GLY A 23 7.27 -31.31 12.69
C GLY A 23 7.08 -29.86 13.12
N PHE A 24 7.77 -29.42 14.18
CA PHE A 24 7.73 -28.03 14.65
C PHE A 24 8.31 -27.04 13.62
N GLY A 25 9.34 -27.43 12.86
CA GLY A 25 9.89 -26.60 11.78
C GLY A 25 8.85 -26.27 10.71
N PHE A 26 8.05 -27.24 10.28
CA PHE A 26 6.98 -27.05 9.29
C PHE A 26 5.84 -26.13 9.80
N PHE A 27 5.48 -26.23 11.08
CA PHE A 27 4.49 -25.31 11.67
C PHE A 27 5.03 -23.88 11.77
N ASN A 28 6.29 -23.71 12.15
CA ASN A 28 6.93 -22.39 12.23
C ASN A 28 6.97 -21.69 10.86
N GLU A 29 7.29 -22.41 9.78
CA GLU A 29 7.33 -21.84 8.44
C GLU A 29 5.94 -21.39 7.96
N LYS A 30 4.90 -22.20 8.15
CA LYS A 30 3.52 -21.83 7.79
C LYS A 30 2.99 -20.65 8.60
N VAL A 31 3.28 -20.60 9.90
CA VAL A 31 2.90 -19.46 10.76
C VAL A 31 3.63 -18.20 10.31
N ASN A 32 4.93 -18.28 10.04
CA ASN A 32 5.72 -17.16 9.55
C ASN A 32 5.22 -16.64 8.19
N TYR A 33 4.95 -17.55 7.24
CA TYR A 33 4.38 -17.17 5.94
C TYR A 33 3.02 -16.48 6.08
N THR A 34 2.13 -17.00 6.93
CA THR A 34 0.79 -16.42 7.13
C THR A 34 0.89 -15.04 7.79
N TYR A 35 1.78 -14.88 8.77
CA TYR A 35 2.05 -13.61 9.42
C TYR A 35 2.62 -12.58 8.44
N GLN A 36 3.63 -12.96 7.66
CA GLN A 36 4.23 -12.11 6.64
C GLN A 36 3.19 -11.67 5.61
N LYS A 37 2.37 -12.62 5.11
CA LYS A 37 1.28 -12.33 4.19
C LYS A 37 0.25 -11.35 4.77
N ALA A 38 -0.08 -11.47 6.06
CA ALA A 38 -0.99 -10.55 6.71
C ALA A 38 -0.41 -9.13 6.80
N ILE A 39 0.87 -8.99 7.15
CA ILE A 39 1.57 -7.70 7.15
C ILE A 39 1.62 -7.09 5.75
N ASP A 40 1.98 -7.89 4.76
CA ASP A 40 2.09 -7.45 3.37
C ASP A 40 0.73 -6.96 2.86
N ASN A 41 -0.36 -7.68 3.16
CA ASN A 41 -1.72 -7.26 2.82
C ASN A 41 -2.09 -5.91 3.43
N VAL A 42 -1.81 -5.69 4.72
CA VAL A 42 -2.08 -4.41 5.40
C VAL A 42 -1.26 -3.27 4.77
N SER A 43 0.00 -3.55 4.40
CA SER A 43 0.85 -2.58 3.72
C SER A 43 0.30 -2.22 2.33
N TYR A 44 -0.19 -3.22 1.60
CA TYR A 44 -0.80 -3.06 0.29
C TYR A 44 -2.10 -2.26 0.35
N GLU A 45 -3.01 -2.58 1.28
CA GLU A 45 -4.26 -1.84 1.45
C GLU A 45 -4.01 -0.37 1.79
N ARG A 46 -2.99 -0.09 2.60
CA ARG A 46 -2.58 1.29 2.92
C ARG A 46 -2.06 2.02 1.69
N LEU A 47 -1.17 1.40 0.93
CA LEU A 47 -0.64 1.98 -0.32
C LEU A 47 -1.78 2.24 -1.31
N LYS A 48 -2.65 1.26 -1.53
CA LYS A 48 -3.82 1.38 -2.40
C LYS A 48 -4.72 2.54 -1.98
N LYS A 49 -5.02 2.68 -0.69
CA LYS A 49 -5.82 3.81 -0.19
C LYS A 49 -5.18 5.16 -0.49
N VAL A 50 -3.86 5.26 -0.38
CA VAL A 50 -3.12 6.49 -0.71
C VAL A 50 -3.24 6.80 -2.20
N GLU A 51 -3.02 5.81 -3.05
CA GLU A 51 -3.13 5.97 -4.50
C GLU A 51 -4.55 6.31 -4.95
N ASP A 52 -5.56 5.64 -4.41
CA ASP A 52 -6.97 5.88 -4.75
C ASP A 52 -7.40 7.30 -4.34
N THR A 53 -6.91 7.78 -3.19
CA THR A 53 -7.14 9.17 -2.75
C THR A 53 -6.45 10.17 -3.68
N ALA A 54 -5.20 9.90 -4.07
CA ALA A 54 -4.47 10.73 -5.02
C ALA A 54 -5.19 10.80 -6.38
N ARG A 55 -5.64 9.67 -6.92
CA ARG A 55 -6.41 9.59 -8.16
C ARG A 55 -7.73 10.36 -8.07
N ALA A 56 -8.43 10.26 -6.95
CA ALA A 56 -9.67 11.01 -6.73
C ALA A 56 -9.41 12.53 -6.76
N MET A 57 -8.36 13.01 -6.08
CA MET A 57 -7.97 14.42 -6.10
C MET A 57 -7.58 14.90 -7.51
N ILE A 58 -6.81 14.09 -8.25
CA ILE A 58 -6.46 14.39 -9.64
C ILE A 58 -7.71 14.51 -10.52
N ALA A 59 -8.69 13.60 -10.34
CA ALA A 59 -9.93 13.63 -11.09
C ALA A 59 -10.75 14.91 -10.80
N THR A 60 -10.88 15.28 -9.52
CA THR A 60 -11.55 16.53 -9.11
C THR A 60 -10.86 17.76 -9.71
N TYR A 61 -9.53 17.84 -9.59
CA TYR A 61 -8.75 18.92 -10.19
C TYR A 61 -8.97 19.02 -11.70
N LYS A 62 -8.89 17.89 -12.42
CA LYS A 62 -9.11 17.85 -13.88
C LYS A 62 -10.50 18.32 -14.26
N SER A 63 -11.53 17.93 -13.50
CA SER A 63 -12.91 18.36 -13.74
C SER A 63 -13.08 19.87 -13.58
N ASP A 64 -12.57 20.43 -12.48
CA ASP A 64 -12.65 21.87 -12.24
C ASP A 64 -11.78 22.67 -13.23
N LYS A 65 -10.58 22.19 -13.56
CA LYS A 65 -9.73 22.78 -14.61
C LYS A 65 -10.45 22.81 -15.95
N LEU A 66 -11.12 21.72 -16.34
CA LEU A 66 -11.87 21.65 -17.58
C LEU A 66 -13.05 22.63 -17.59
N THR A 67 -13.72 22.80 -16.45
CA THR A 67 -14.78 23.80 -16.29
C THR A 67 -14.22 25.22 -16.43
N TYR A 68 -13.09 25.52 -15.79
CA TYR A 68 -12.41 26.81 -15.97
C TYR A 68 -12.06 27.07 -17.44
N GLU A 69 -11.41 26.12 -18.11
CA GLU A 69 -11.01 26.26 -19.52
C GLU A 69 -12.21 26.45 -20.47
N ALA A 70 -13.32 25.78 -20.19
CA ALA A 70 -14.54 25.88 -21.00
C ALA A 70 -15.24 27.25 -20.83
N TYR A 71 -15.23 27.82 -19.63
CA TYR A 71 -16.03 29.00 -19.30
C TYR A 71 -15.23 30.29 -19.16
N LYS A 72 -13.89 30.26 -19.16
CA LYS A 72 -13.04 31.45 -18.92
C LYS A 72 -13.32 32.65 -19.82
N ASN A 73 -13.86 32.42 -21.02
CA ASN A 73 -14.19 33.47 -21.99
C ASN A 73 -15.69 33.75 -22.14
N THR A 74 -16.55 32.97 -21.49
CA THR A 74 -18.01 33.02 -21.65
C THR A 74 -18.72 33.37 -20.35
N ASP A 75 -18.32 32.74 -19.24
CA ASP A 75 -18.85 32.99 -17.90
C ASP A 75 -17.69 33.11 -16.91
N VAL A 76 -17.25 34.35 -16.71
CA VAL A 76 -16.10 34.69 -15.87
C VAL A 76 -16.34 34.32 -14.40
N GLU A 77 -17.58 34.42 -13.92
CA GLU A 77 -17.90 34.10 -12.54
C GLU A 77 -17.79 32.59 -12.30
N LEU A 78 -18.42 31.79 -13.16
CA LEU A 78 -18.35 30.33 -13.09
C LEU A 78 -16.91 29.83 -13.26
N ALA A 79 -16.17 30.41 -14.21
CA ALA A 79 -14.77 30.07 -14.42
C ALA A 79 -13.91 30.41 -13.19
N THR A 80 -14.12 31.57 -12.57
CA THR A 80 -13.38 31.98 -11.37
C THR A 80 -13.65 31.02 -10.20
N GLN A 81 -14.90 30.61 -10.00
CA GLN A 81 -15.23 29.62 -8.97
C GLN A 81 -14.57 28.26 -9.25
N ALA A 82 -14.61 27.80 -10.50
CA ALA A 82 -13.95 26.55 -10.91
C ALA A 82 -12.43 26.61 -10.69
N LYS A 83 -11.79 27.73 -11.06
CA LYS A 83 -10.37 27.98 -10.79
C LYS A 83 -10.03 27.91 -9.31
N ILE A 84 -10.83 28.55 -8.44
CA ILE A 84 -10.61 28.49 -6.99
C ILE A 84 -10.71 27.04 -6.47
N ARG A 85 -11.69 26.26 -6.93
CA ARG A 85 -11.84 24.85 -6.53
C ARG A 85 -10.70 23.97 -7.05
N ALA A 86 -10.28 24.15 -8.30
CA ALA A 86 -9.13 23.47 -8.88
C ALA A 86 -7.86 23.78 -8.06
N ASN A 87 -7.58 25.06 -7.80
CA ASN A 87 -6.38 25.46 -7.07
C ASN A 87 -6.37 24.94 -5.62
N ARG A 88 -7.53 24.96 -4.93
CA ARG A 88 -7.66 24.34 -3.59
C ARG A 88 -7.33 22.85 -3.63
N THR A 89 -7.81 22.15 -4.65
CA THR A 89 -7.54 20.72 -4.84
C THR A 89 -6.06 20.47 -5.15
N ALA A 90 -5.44 21.30 -5.99
CA ALA A 90 -4.02 21.20 -6.33
C ALA A 90 -3.13 21.42 -5.10
N VAL A 91 -3.41 22.42 -4.26
CA VAL A 91 -2.68 22.65 -3.00
C VAL A 91 -2.82 21.45 -2.07
N ALA A 92 -4.05 20.97 -1.83
CA ALA A 92 -4.30 19.83 -0.97
C ALA A 92 -3.60 18.55 -1.50
N TYR A 93 -3.63 18.33 -2.81
CA TYR A 93 -2.95 17.22 -3.46
C TYR A 93 -1.43 17.30 -3.30
N ASN A 94 -0.84 18.47 -3.56
CA ASN A 94 0.62 18.67 -3.48
C ASN A 94 1.13 18.38 -2.07
N GLU A 95 0.40 18.85 -1.04
CA GLU A 95 0.71 18.48 0.34
C GLU A 95 0.52 16.99 0.60
N TYR A 96 -0.55 16.40 0.08
CA TYR A 96 -0.87 14.99 0.29
C TYR A 96 0.21 14.07 -0.30
N ILE A 97 0.64 14.32 -1.53
CA ILE A 97 1.71 13.57 -2.18
C ILE A 97 3.04 13.75 -1.45
N LEU A 98 3.38 14.98 -1.05
CA LEU A 98 4.61 15.23 -0.30
C LEU A 98 4.64 14.41 1.00
N LYS A 99 3.53 14.42 1.77
CA LYS A 99 3.39 13.66 3.02
C LYS A 99 3.45 12.15 2.82
N ASN A 100 3.00 11.63 1.68
CA ASN A 100 2.95 10.20 1.40
C ASN A 100 4.05 9.68 0.46
N SER A 101 4.97 10.55 0.02
CA SER A 101 6.04 10.24 -0.95
C SER A 101 6.86 8.98 -0.60
N PHE A 102 7.06 8.71 0.69
CA PHE A 102 7.79 7.53 1.18
C PHE A 102 7.10 6.18 0.90
N GLN A 103 5.78 6.17 0.67
CA GLN A 103 5.00 4.94 0.49
C GLN A 103 5.39 4.22 -0.81
N TRP A 104 5.75 4.97 -1.85
CA TRP A 104 6.06 4.42 -3.16
C TRP A 104 7.49 3.89 -3.29
N LYS A 105 8.39 4.18 -2.34
CA LYS A 105 9.81 3.75 -2.36
C LYS A 105 10.52 3.97 -3.71
N GLY A 106 10.16 5.04 -4.42
CA GLY A 106 10.71 5.36 -5.76
C GLY A 106 9.96 4.74 -6.94
N ASN A 107 8.91 3.95 -6.71
CA ASN A 107 8.04 3.35 -7.72
C ASN A 107 6.65 4.01 -7.73
N ILE A 108 6.59 5.29 -8.09
CA ILE A 108 5.33 6.03 -8.19
C ILE A 108 4.60 5.59 -9.47
N PRO A 109 3.32 5.21 -9.40
CA PRO A 109 2.49 4.94 -10.58
C PRO A 109 2.48 6.12 -11.56
N SER A 110 2.57 5.85 -12.87
CA SER A 110 2.68 6.89 -13.91
C SER A 110 1.47 7.83 -14.00
N ASP A 111 0.32 7.40 -13.47
CA ASP A 111 -0.93 8.16 -13.42
C ASP A 111 -1.04 9.09 -12.20
N ILE A 112 -0.08 9.02 -11.26
CA ILE A 112 0.02 9.89 -10.10
C ILE A 112 1.13 10.92 -10.36
N TYR A 113 0.77 12.19 -10.36
CA TYR A 113 1.70 13.29 -10.62
C TYR A 113 2.46 13.68 -9.35
N ASN A 114 3.73 14.06 -9.46
CA ASN A 114 4.49 14.58 -8.31
C ASN A 114 3.89 15.89 -7.76
N GLN A 115 3.24 16.67 -8.63
CA GLN A 115 2.55 17.89 -8.29
C GLN A 115 1.47 18.20 -9.33
N LEU A 116 0.43 18.92 -8.91
CA LEU A 116 -0.56 19.57 -9.76
C LEU A 116 -0.23 21.07 -9.87
N GLU A 117 -0.38 21.59 -11.08
CA GLU A 117 -0.14 22.99 -11.40
C GLU A 117 -1.25 23.89 -10.82
N ILE A 118 -0.84 25.05 -10.31
CA ILE A 118 -1.76 26.12 -9.92
C ILE A 118 -2.13 26.91 -11.16
N ILE A 119 -3.43 27.12 -11.37
CA ILE A 119 -3.97 27.94 -12.46
C ILE A 119 -3.84 29.41 -12.06
N GLU A 120 -3.10 30.20 -12.85
CA GLU A 120 -2.86 31.64 -12.64
C GLU A 120 -4.03 32.54 -13.01
#